data_AF-A0A9W9PM27-F1
#
_entry.id   AF-A0A9W9PM27-F1
#
_cell.length_a   1.000
_cell.length_b   1.000
_cell.length_c   1.000
_cell.angle_alpha   90.00
_cell.angle_beta   90.00
_cell.angle_gamma   90.00
#
_symmetry.space_group_name_H-M   'P 1'
#
loop_
_entity.id
_entity.type
_entity.pdbx_description
1 polymer ?
#
loop_
_entity_poly.entity_id
_entity_poly.type
_entity_poly.pdbx_seq_one_letter_code
_entity_poly.pdbx_strand_id
1 'polypeptide(L)'
;MNENTDGVTGNLGSNHMILDPTTYWVNLAPGAYVQGAIEYTTHAQNFYATGHGILSGEHYVYQANVDEGYTSLKSDSTSLRMWWHNSSQSGQVWFCNGPTLNAPPFNTMDFNGDVYAISSRITDYKQVGAYFFQTDGPEIYPNSIVRDVFWHVNDDALKLYYSGATVTRATIWKCLNDPIIQMGWSSRNISGTTVDTLNVIHTRYRDANMVVPTAIIGGSPFYMSGITPDPNQAISIRVSNLVCEGPCPSLVRITPLQSYRNLELENLAFPDGLLKNPLKIGQSYIPASPGVVMDLKIANWTVGGDHVTMDNFQSDSLGQLNIDVSYWGKWSITP
;
A
#
# COMPACT_ATOMS: atom_id res chain seq x y z
N MET A 1 -6.23 27.85 -14.65
CA MET A 1 -5.20 28.51 -15.48
C MET A 1 -5.56 28.25 -16.95
N ASN A 2 -6.71 28.74 -17.42
CA ASN A 2 -7.34 28.15 -18.61
C ASN A 2 -7.35 29.03 -19.86
N GLU A 3 -6.84 30.25 -19.80
CA GLU A 3 -6.53 31.06 -20.99
C GLU A 3 -5.28 31.87 -20.69
N ASN A 4 -4.31 31.85 -21.61
CA ASN A 4 -3.23 32.85 -21.55
C ASN A 4 -3.79 34.22 -22.01
N THR A 5 -3.01 35.29 -21.83
CA THR A 5 -3.40 36.65 -22.24
C THR A 5 -3.68 36.80 -23.75
N ASP A 6 -3.37 35.77 -24.53
CA ASP A 6 -3.51 35.73 -25.99
C ASP A 6 -4.76 34.96 -26.44
N GLY A 7 -5.62 34.51 -25.50
CA GLY A 7 -6.88 33.82 -25.81
C GLY A 7 -6.70 32.36 -26.25
N VAL A 8 -5.53 31.76 -26.01
CA VAL A 8 -5.31 30.32 -26.21
C VAL A 8 -5.91 29.58 -25.02
N THR A 9 -6.97 28.82 -25.26
CA THR A 9 -7.54 27.90 -24.26
C THR A 9 -6.48 26.88 -23.82
N GLY A 10 -6.21 26.86 -22.51
CA GLY A 10 -5.28 25.93 -21.90
C GLY A 10 -5.81 24.50 -21.93
N ASN A 11 -4.93 23.54 -22.24
CA ASN A 11 -5.26 22.11 -22.17
C ASN A 11 -5.18 21.63 -20.72
N LEU A 12 -6.31 21.13 -20.20
CA LEU A 12 -6.39 20.53 -18.88
C LEU A 12 -5.68 19.17 -18.86
N GLY A 13 -5.04 18.84 -17.73
CA GLY A 13 -4.37 17.55 -17.55
C GLY A 13 -3.12 17.35 -18.41
N SER A 14 -2.60 18.40 -19.04
CA SER A 14 -1.44 18.34 -19.94
C SER A 14 -0.16 18.95 -19.34
N ASN A 15 -0.14 19.20 -18.04
CA ASN A 15 1.06 19.59 -17.28
C ASN A 15 0.91 19.25 -15.80
N HIS A 16 1.99 19.31 -15.02
CA HIS A 16 1.96 19.27 -13.55
C HIS A 16 2.94 20.29 -12.96
N MET A 17 2.93 20.47 -11.64
CA MET A 17 3.75 21.47 -10.95
C MET A 17 5.13 20.91 -10.61
N ILE A 18 6.08 21.10 -11.52
CA ILE A 18 7.50 20.89 -11.23
C ILE A 18 8.01 22.11 -10.47
N LEU A 19 8.36 21.92 -9.20
CA LEU A 19 8.76 23.00 -8.31
C LEU A 19 10.21 23.44 -8.57
N ASP A 20 10.51 24.71 -8.29
CA ASP A 20 11.89 25.20 -8.27
C ASP A 20 12.67 24.57 -7.09
N PRO A 21 13.99 24.29 -7.20
CA PRO A 21 14.76 23.65 -6.13
C PRO A 21 14.77 24.41 -4.79
N THR A 22 14.48 25.71 -4.79
CA THR A 22 14.34 26.51 -3.56
C THR A 22 12.99 26.31 -2.87
N THR A 23 12.01 25.71 -3.55
CA THR A 23 10.67 25.44 -3.02
C THR A 23 10.63 24.08 -2.34
N TYR A 24 10.67 24.09 -1.00
CA TYR A 24 10.62 22.88 -0.18
C TYR A 24 9.29 22.70 0.56
N TRP A 25 8.33 23.61 0.41
CA TRP A 25 7.06 23.54 1.14
C TRP A 25 5.87 23.95 0.26
N VAL A 26 4.94 23.02 0.08
CA VAL A 26 3.61 23.25 -0.49
C VAL A 26 2.57 23.27 0.64
N ASN A 27 1.87 24.39 0.81
CA ASN A 27 0.78 24.51 1.77
C ASN A 27 -0.57 24.69 1.06
N LEU A 28 -1.46 23.72 1.23
CA LEU A 28 -2.82 23.75 0.73
C LEU A 28 -3.75 24.24 1.85
N ALA A 29 -4.08 25.53 1.84
CA ALA A 29 -4.96 26.12 2.85
C ALA A 29 -6.33 25.41 2.91
N PRO A 30 -7.02 25.37 4.07
CA PRO A 30 -8.39 24.87 4.13
C PRO A 30 -9.28 25.60 3.11
N GLY A 31 -10.02 24.84 2.29
CA GLY A 31 -10.83 25.38 1.20
C GLY A 31 -10.09 25.59 -0.14
N ALA A 32 -8.76 25.41 -0.18
CA ALA A 32 -8.03 25.34 -1.44
C ALA A 32 -8.35 24.04 -2.18
N TYR A 33 -8.61 24.14 -3.48
CA TYR A 33 -8.79 23.01 -4.38
C TYR A 33 -7.88 23.18 -5.59
N VAL A 34 -6.85 22.33 -5.69
CA VAL A 34 -5.83 22.42 -6.73
C VAL A 34 -5.96 21.22 -7.64
N GLN A 35 -6.37 21.44 -8.89
CA GLN A 35 -6.36 20.42 -9.94
C GLN A 35 -4.94 20.34 -10.53
N GLY A 36 -4.20 19.29 -10.20
CA GLY A 36 -2.83 19.09 -10.62
C GLY A 36 -2.09 18.05 -9.78
N ALA A 37 -0.78 17.94 -9.99
CA ALA A 37 0.14 17.10 -9.22
C ALA A 37 1.43 17.86 -8.92
N ILE A 38 2.20 17.42 -7.92
CA ILE A 38 3.39 18.11 -7.41
C ILE A 38 4.63 17.23 -7.61
N GLU A 39 5.67 17.78 -8.26
CA GLU A 39 7.02 17.23 -8.28
C GLU A 39 7.99 18.16 -7.55
N TYR A 40 8.61 17.66 -6.49
CA TYR A 40 9.68 18.34 -5.77
C TYR A 40 11.02 18.17 -6.51
N THR A 41 11.83 19.22 -6.49
CA THR A 41 13.22 19.21 -7.01
C THR A 41 14.22 19.74 -5.98
N THR A 42 13.77 19.93 -4.74
CA THR A 42 14.57 20.59 -3.69
C THR A 42 15.68 19.69 -3.16
N HIS A 43 16.80 20.32 -2.79
CA HIS A 43 17.88 19.65 -2.07
C HIS A 43 17.82 19.93 -0.56
N ALA A 44 16.75 20.57 -0.07
CA ALA A 44 16.55 20.78 1.35
C ALA A 44 16.45 19.43 2.08
N GLN A 45 17.02 19.34 3.28
CA GLN A 45 16.96 18.10 4.08
C GLN A 45 15.53 17.68 4.40
N ASN A 46 14.60 18.64 4.51
CA ASN A 46 13.20 18.36 4.75
C ASN A 46 12.36 19.08 3.71
N PHE A 47 11.28 18.43 3.26
CA PHE A 47 10.30 19.03 2.38
C PHE A 47 8.87 18.65 2.81
N TYR A 48 7.88 19.46 2.44
CA TYR A 48 6.61 19.51 3.14
C TYR A 48 5.42 19.63 2.18
N ALA A 49 4.38 18.83 2.45
CA ALA A 49 3.03 19.00 1.93
C ALA A 49 2.07 19.13 3.12
N THR A 50 1.56 20.33 3.40
CA THR A 50 0.71 20.57 4.58
C THR A 50 -0.59 21.28 4.26
N GLY A 51 -1.49 21.28 5.25
CA GLY A 51 -2.74 22.02 5.22
C GLY A 51 -3.92 21.17 4.73
N HIS A 52 -5.14 21.63 5.00
CA HIS A 52 -6.38 20.89 4.78
C HIS A 52 -7.07 21.20 3.45
N GLY A 53 -6.31 21.58 2.43
CA GLY A 53 -6.80 21.69 1.06
C GLY A 53 -6.77 20.36 0.31
N ILE A 54 -7.22 20.39 -0.94
CA ILE A 54 -7.32 19.23 -1.83
C ILE A 54 -6.34 19.38 -3.00
N LEU A 55 -5.61 18.30 -3.29
CA LEU A 55 -4.85 18.10 -4.53
C LEU A 55 -5.59 17.04 -5.37
N SER A 56 -6.10 17.42 -6.54
CA SER A 56 -6.95 16.57 -7.39
C SER A 56 -6.30 16.26 -8.72
N GLY A 57 -6.23 14.98 -9.07
CA GLY A 57 -5.75 14.48 -10.35
C GLY A 57 -6.83 14.35 -11.42
N GLU A 58 -8.04 14.87 -11.20
CA GLU A 58 -9.24 14.58 -12.00
C GLU A 58 -9.18 14.95 -13.49
N HIS A 59 -8.22 15.78 -13.90
CA HIS A 59 -8.01 16.11 -15.31
C HIS A 59 -7.00 15.19 -16.01
N TYR A 60 -6.26 14.37 -15.27
CA TYR A 60 -5.32 13.42 -15.86
C TYR A 60 -6.05 12.13 -16.26
N VAL A 61 -5.74 11.63 -17.45
CA VAL A 61 -6.20 10.31 -17.89
C VAL A 61 -5.54 9.20 -17.08
N TYR A 62 -6.15 8.01 -17.06
CA TYR A 62 -5.55 6.82 -16.47
C TYR A 62 -4.12 6.62 -17.01
N GLN A 63 -3.15 6.42 -16.11
CA GLN A 63 -1.72 6.24 -16.45
C GLN A 63 -1.09 7.42 -17.20
N ALA A 64 -1.62 8.64 -17.07
CA ALA A 64 -1.11 9.86 -17.73
C ALA A 64 0.42 9.93 -17.67
N ASN A 65 1.08 9.85 -18.83
CA ASN A 65 2.54 9.73 -18.95
C ASN A 65 3.17 11.07 -19.28
N VAL A 66 4.03 11.56 -18.39
CA VAL A 66 4.63 12.89 -18.47
C VAL A 66 5.48 13.07 -19.74
N ASP A 67 6.18 12.01 -20.17
CA ASP A 67 7.06 12.05 -21.34
C ASP A 67 6.30 11.93 -22.67
N GLU A 68 5.04 11.48 -22.61
CA GLU A 68 4.19 11.22 -23.76
C GLU A 68 3.01 12.20 -23.80
N GLY A 69 3.24 13.44 -23.34
CA GLY A 69 2.25 14.51 -23.38
C GLY A 69 1.01 14.24 -22.51
N TYR A 70 1.18 13.53 -21.39
CA TYR A 70 0.12 13.13 -20.45
C TYR A 70 -0.93 12.21 -21.05
N THR A 71 -0.57 11.43 -22.08
CA THR A 71 -1.44 10.41 -22.66
C THR A 71 -1.50 9.13 -21.81
N SER A 72 -2.50 8.28 -22.08
CA SER A 72 -2.75 7.03 -21.33
C SER A 72 -1.79 5.90 -21.75
N LEU A 73 -0.49 6.06 -21.47
CA LEU A 73 0.52 5.06 -21.75
C LEU A 73 1.30 4.71 -20.48
N LYS A 74 1.06 3.53 -19.91
CA LYS A 74 1.77 3.08 -18.71
C LYS A 74 3.29 3.20 -18.88
N SER A 75 3.92 3.85 -17.90
CA SER A 75 5.35 3.78 -17.66
C SER A 75 5.59 3.78 -16.16
N ASP A 76 6.24 2.74 -15.65
CA ASP A 76 6.58 2.66 -14.22
C ASP A 76 7.45 3.85 -13.80
N SER A 77 8.27 4.40 -14.71
CA SER A 77 9.13 5.54 -14.43
C SER A 77 8.49 6.90 -14.68
N THR A 78 7.54 7.05 -15.61
CA THR A 78 7.10 8.38 -16.11
C THR A 78 5.59 8.59 -16.11
N SER A 79 4.77 7.60 -15.76
CA SER A 79 3.37 7.85 -15.42
C SER A 79 3.29 8.74 -14.18
N LEU A 80 2.42 9.75 -14.22
CA LEU A 80 2.39 10.85 -13.26
C LEU A 80 2.00 10.38 -11.85
N ARG A 81 2.80 10.75 -10.86
CA ARG A 81 2.47 10.62 -9.43
C ARG A 81 1.85 11.91 -8.94
N MET A 82 1.04 11.83 -7.89
CA MET A 82 0.46 13.02 -7.27
C MET A 82 1.47 13.77 -6.39
N TRP A 83 2.32 13.02 -5.70
CA TRP A 83 3.49 13.51 -4.98
C TRP A 83 4.74 12.84 -5.56
N TRP A 84 5.64 13.63 -6.11
CA TRP A 84 6.76 13.08 -6.86
C TRP A 84 8.08 13.76 -6.51
N HIS A 85 9.19 13.04 -6.66
CA HIS A 85 10.53 13.59 -6.56
C HIS A 85 11.50 12.69 -7.33
N ASN A 86 12.07 13.15 -8.44
CA ASN A 86 12.92 12.29 -9.27
C ASN A 86 14.40 12.22 -8.85
N SER A 87 14.84 13.15 -8.00
CA SER A 87 16.24 13.28 -7.56
C SER A 87 16.41 13.45 -6.05
N SER A 88 15.70 12.67 -5.24
CA SER A 88 15.78 12.79 -3.78
C SER A 88 17.18 12.44 -3.26
N GLN A 89 17.60 13.19 -2.25
CA GLN A 89 18.93 13.15 -1.65
C GLN A 89 18.93 12.31 -0.37
N SER A 90 20.09 11.72 -0.08
CA SER A 90 20.29 10.92 1.12
C SER A 90 20.04 11.75 2.39
N GLY A 91 19.28 11.19 3.34
CA GLY A 91 18.93 11.83 4.60
C GLY A 91 17.72 12.77 4.55
N GLN A 92 16.98 12.81 3.43
CA GLN A 92 15.78 13.64 3.33
C GLN A 92 14.59 13.08 4.12
N VAL A 93 13.72 13.97 4.62
CA VAL A 93 12.44 13.61 5.23
C VAL A 93 11.29 14.40 4.62
N TRP A 94 10.30 13.68 4.10
CA TRP A 94 9.04 14.29 3.67
C TRP A 94 8.04 14.39 4.82
N PHE A 95 7.46 15.56 5.01
CA PHE A 95 6.39 15.80 5.98
C PHE A 95 5.07 16.04 5.26
N CYS A 96 4.15 15.08 5.37
CA CYS A 96 2.80 15.18 4.84
C CYS A 96 1.81 15.30 5.99
N ASN A 97 1.16 16.47 6.14
CA ASN A 97 0.24 16.72 7.26
C ASN A 97 -1.02 17.49 6.84
N GLY A 98 -2.14 16.79 6.69
CA GLY A 98 -3.44 17.39 6.41
C GLY A 98 -4.03 17.18 5.00
N PRO A 99 -3.24 17.16 3.90
CA PRO A 99 -3.81 17.18 2.56
C PRO A 99 -4.80 16.06 2.28
N THR A 100 -5.78 16.36 1.43
CA THR A 100 -6.63 15.36 0.81
C THR A 100 -6.26 15.21 -0.65
N LEU A 101 -5.92 13.98 -1.05
CA LEU A 101 -5.68 13.60 -2.42
C LEU A 101 -6.97 13.09 -3.07
N ASN A 102 -7.31 13.59 -4.27
CA ASN A 102 -8.48 13.15 -5.03
C ASN A 102 -8.11 12.65 -6.43
N ALA A 103 -8.78 11.61 -6.89
CA ALA A 103 -8.72 11.10 -8.27
C ALA A 103 -7.29 10.94 -8.85
N PRO A 104 -6.39 10.20 -8.19
CA PRO A 104 -5.07 9.93 -8.74
C PRO A 104 -5.15 9.14 -10.07
N PRO A 105 -4.35 9.49 -11.10
CA PRO A 105 -4.35 8.79 -12.39
C PRO A 105 -3.52 7.50 -12.40
N PHE A 106 -2.61 7.36 -11.43
CA PHE A 106 -1.61 6.30 -11.33
C PHE A 106 -1.14 6.18 -9.87
N ASN A 107 0.06 5.66 -9.64
CA ASN A 107 0.64 5.55 -8.31
C ASN A 107 0.67 6.90 -7.61
N THR A 108 0.37 6.94 -6.31
CA THR A 108 0.07 8.22 -5.65
C THR A 108 1.31 8.97 -5.19
N MET A 109 2.33 8.27 -4.70
CA MET A 109 3.58 8.88 -4.28
C MET A 109 4.77 7.96 -4.53
N ASP A 110 5.78 8.52 -5.20
CA ASP A 110 7.12 7.93 -5.32
C ASP A 110 8.19 9.03 -5.22
N PHE A 111 9.25 8.77 -4.46
CA PHE A 111 10.49 9.52 -4.43
C PHE A 111 11.63 8.62 -4.92
N ASN A 112 12.24 9.01 -6.04
CA ASN A 112 13.35 8.31 -6.67
C ASN A 112 14.69 8.92 -6.22
N GLY A 113 15.78 8.15 -6.34
CA GLY A 113 17.09 8.50 -5.79
C GLY A 113 17.55 7.47 -4.76
N ASP A 114 18.12 7.93 -3.65
CA ASP A 114 18.53 7.04 -2.54
C ASP A 114 17.34 6.65 -1.65
N VAL A 115 16.51 5.73 -2.14
CA VAL A 115 15.27 5.27 -1.49
C VAL A 115 15.49 4.59 -0.12
N TYR A 116 16.74 4.23 0.21
CA TYR A 116 17.09 3.64 1.50
C TYR A 116 17.51 4.67 2.55
N ALA A 117 17.65 5.94 2.15
CA ALA A 117 18.04 7.04 3.03
C ALA A 117 17.03 8.20 3.06
N ILE A 118 15.85 8.02 2.46
CA ILE A 118 14.71 8.93 2.61
C ILE A 118 13.70 8.35 3.62
N SER A 119 12.93 9.21 4.28
CA SER A 119 11.85 8.81 5.18
C SER A 119 10.64 9.73 5.04
N SER A 120 9.49 9.30 5.56
CA SER A 120 8.27 10.11 5.59
C SER A 120 7.66 10.25 6.98
N ARG A 121 6.99 11.37 7.23
CA ARG A 121 6.14 11.65 8.38
C ARG A 121 4.76 12.03 7.84
N ILE A 122 3.87 11.04 7.77
CA ILE A 122 2.55 11.17 7.16
C ILE A 122 1.50 11.14 8.26
N THR A 123 0.75 12.22 8.41
CA THR A 123 -0.30 12.31 9.43
C THR A 123 -1.51 13.07 8.91
N ASP A 124 -2.72 12.71 9.38
CA ASP A 124 -3.95 13.43 9.01
C ASP A 124 -4.14 13.55 7.48
N TYR A 125 -3.73 12.51 6.75
CA TYR A 125 -3.68 12.49 5.29
C TYR A 125 -4.76 11.59 4.71
N LYS A 126 -5.43 12.06 3.65
CA LYS A 126 -6.55 11.33 3.03
C LYS A 126 -6.33 11.10 1.55
N GLN A 127 -6.83 9.98 1.06
CA GLN A 127 -6.93 9.66 -0.35
C GLN A 127 -8.35 9.24 -0.68
N VAL A 128 -8.97 9.88 -1.66
CA VAL A 128 -10.36 9.67 -2.09
C VAL A 128 -10.47 9.59 -3.61
N GLY A 129 -11.56 9.02 -4.13
CA GLY A 129 -11.81 8.99 -5.57
C GLY A 129 -10.84 8.14 -6.42
N ALA A 130 -10.00 7.33 -5.77
CA ALA A 130 -9.04 6.40 -6.41
C ALA A 130 -9.72 5.16 -7.05
N TYR A 131 -10.44 5.36 -8.15
CA TYR A 131 -11.17 4.28 -8.83
C TYR A 131 -10.33 3.52 -9.86
N PHE A 132 -9.33 4.16 -10.46
CA PHE A 132 -8.42 3.50 -11.41
C PHE A 132 -7.57 2.43 -10.75
N PHE A 133 -7.18 1.38 -11.48
CA PHE A 133 -6.10 0.50 -11.02
C PHE A 133 -4.82 1.28 -10.79
N GLN A 134 -3.85 0.68 -10.09
CA GLN A 134 -2.55 1.30 -9.81
C GLN A 134 -2.65 2.59 -8.97
N THR A 135 -3.78 2.80 -8.29
CA THR A 135 -3.95 3.88 -7.31
C THR A 135 -3.68 3.37 -5.91
N ASP A 136 -2.42 3.00 -5.70
CA ASP A 136 -1.87 2.55 -4.42
C ASP A 136 -1.81 3.67 -3.38
N GLY A 137 -1.55 3.31 -2.13
CA GLY A 137 -1.14 4.27 -1.11
C GLY A 137 0.30 4.79 -1.35
N PRO A 138 0.74 5.78 -0.57
CA PRO A 138 2.11 6.28 -0.65
C PRO A 138 3.13 5.20 -0.30
N GLU A 139 4.33 5.28 -0.87
CA GLU A 139 5.48 4.50 -0.39
C GLU A 139 5.75 4.71 1.11
N ILE A 140 6.11 3.62 1.81
CA ILE A 140 6.42 3.63 3.24
C ILE A 140 7.92 3.40 3.42
N TYR A 141 8.71 4.42 3.07
CA TYR A 141 10.18 4.45 3.13
C TYR A 141 10.77 4.08 4.51
N PRO A 142 12.08 3.79 4.62
CA PRO A 142 12.71 3.41 5.89
C PRO A 142 12.37 4.35 7.04
N ASN A 143 12.10 3.78 8.21
CA ASN A 143 11.80 4.52 9.45
C ASN A 143 10.66 5.53 9.31
N SER A 144 9.76 5.36 8.34
CA SER A 144 8.60 6.25 8.17
C SER A 144 7.62 6.10 9.31
N ILE A 145 6.96 7.20 9.67
CA ILE A 145 5.88 7.22 10.66
C ILE A 145 4.62 7.67 9.93
N VAL A 146 3.64 6.79 9.88
CA VAL A 146 2.32 7.02 9.27
C VAL A 146 1.27 6.92 10.38
N ARG A 147 0.41 7.94 10.52
CA ARG A 147 -0.68 7.88 11.50
C ARG A 147 -1.93 8.65 11.10
N ASP A 148 -3.09 8.23 11.60
CA ASP A 148 -4.33 8.98 11.44
C ASP A 148 -4.68 9.22 9.95
N VAL A 149 -4.78 8.15 9.16
CA VAL A 149 -4.98 8.22 7.71
C VAL A 149 -6.26 7.55 7.24
N PHE A 150 -6.80 8.02 6.11
CA PHE A 150 -7.92 7.40 5.41
C PHE A 150 -7.60 7.24 3.93
N TRP A 151 -7.53 6.00 3.42
CA TRP A 151 -7.20 5.75 2.01
C TRP A 151 -8.26 4.91 1.30
N HIS A 152 -8.94 5.52 0.32
CA HIS A 152 -9.63 4.81 -0.74
C HIS A 152 -8.60 4.40 -1.80
N VAL A 153 -8.50 3.11 -2.12
CA VAL A 153 -7.47 2.56 -3.02
C VAL A 153 -8.03 1.51 -3.95
N ASN A 154 -7.46 1.39 -5.14
CA ASN A 154 -7.71 0.25 -6.05
C ASN A 154 -6.39 -0.37 -6.54
N ASP A 155 -5.42 -0.42 -5.62
CA ASP A 155 -4.15 -1.13 -5.72
C ASP A 155 -3.53 -1.26 -4.30
N ASP A 156 -2.29 -1.71 -4.15
CA ASP A 156 -1.58 -1.90 -2.87
C ASP A 156 -1.83 -0.74 -1.87
N ALA A 157 -2.42 -1.01 -0.68
CA ALA A 157 -2.75 0.08 0.25
C ALA A 157 -1.53 0.50 1.10
N LEU A 158 -0.92 -0.46 1.80
CA LEU A 158 0.26 -0.30 2.64
C LEU A 158 1.43 -1.09 2.02
N LYS A 159 2.35 -0.39 1.36
CA LYS A 159 3.54 -0.97 0.72
C LYS A 159 4.68 -1.11 1.74
N LEU A 160 4.74 -2.25 2.44
CA LEU A 160 5.74 -2.50 3.49
C LEU A 160 7.04 -3.04 2.88
N TYR A 161 7.77 -2.15 2.22
CA TYR A 161 8.98 -2.50 1.46
C TYR A 161 10.29 -2.22 2.20
N TYR A 162 10.22 -1.53 3.33
CA TYR A 162 11.36 -1.00 4.04
C TYR A 162 11.29 -1.28 5.55
N SER A 163 12.44 -1.25 6.21
CA SER A 163 12.58 -1.52 7.65
C SER A 163 12.23 -0.32 8.53
N GLY A 164 11.86 -0.59 9.78
CA GLY A 164 11.69 0.41 10.84
C GLY A 164 10.42 1.27 10.73
N ALA A 165 9.55 1.00 9.75
CA ALA A 165 8.35 1.80 9.54
C ALA A 165 7.28 1.53 10.62
N THR A 166 6.53 2.55 10.99
CA THR A 166 5.41 2.44 11.93
C THR A 166 4.17 3.05 11.31
N VAL A 167 3.10 2.27 11.20
CA VAL A 167 1.79 2.72 10.72
C VAL A 167 0.77 2.53 11.85
N THR A 168 0.06 3.59 12.23
CA THR A 168 -0.93 3.54 13.33
C THR A 168 -2.25 4.20 12.93
N ARG A 169 -3.40 3.61 13.29
CA ARG A 169 -4.73 4.22 13.05
C ARG A 169 -4.94 4.55 11.56
N ALA A 170 -4.84 3.51 10.74
CA ALA A 170 -5.11 3.59 9.31
C ALA A 170 -6.50 3.03 9.00
N THR A 171 -7.32 3.79 8.27
CA THR A 171 -8.62 3.34 7.77
C THR A 171 -8.54 3.18 6.26
N ILE A 172 -8.87 2.00 5.74
CA ILE A 172 -8.73 1.66 4.33
C ILE A 172 -10.09 1.29 3.73
N TRP A 173 -10.45 1.94 2.62
CA TRP A 173 -11.53 1.53 1.75
C TRP A 173 -10.94 0.94 0.47
N LYS A 174 -10.93 -0.38 0.38
CA LYS A 174 -10.40 -1.09 -0.78
C LYS A 174 -11.46 -1.27 -1.87
N CYS A 175 -11.04 -1.07 -3.10
CA CYS A 175 -11.78 -1.46 -4.28
C CYS A 175 -11.60 -2.97 -4.55
N LEU A 176 -10.97 -3.37 -5.65
CA LEU A 176 -10.99 -4.76 -6.10
C LEU A 176 -9.66 -5.32 -6.58
N ASN A 177 -8.58 -4.53 -6.55
CA ASN A 177 -7.24 -4.95 -6.97
C ASN A 177 -6.24 -4.89 -5.81
N ASP A 178 -5.35 -5.88 -5.77
CA ASP A 178 -4.21 -6.01 -4.85
C ASP A 178 -4.54 -6.01 -3.35
N PRO A 179 -3.62 -6.39 -2.45
CA PRO A 179 -3.89 -6.56 -1.03
C PRO A 179 -4.00 -5.22 -0.28
N ILE A 180 -4.39 -5.30 0.99
CA ILE A 180 -4.30 -4.14 1.90
C ILE A 180 -2.82 -3.90 2.26
N ILE A 181 -2.14 -4.90 2.80
CA ILE A 181 -0.70 -4.88 3.07
C ILE A 181 0.03 -5.66 1.97
N GLN A 182 0.99 -5.04 1.30
CA GLN A 182 1.82 -5.67 0.27
C GLN A 182 3.28 -5.77 0.72
N MET A 183 3.90 -6.92 0.47
CA MET A 183 5.29 -7.21 0.85
C MET A 183 6.11 -7.90 -0.26
N GLY A 184 5.46 -8.26 -1.38
CA GLY A 184 6.06 -9.04 -2.47
C GLY A 184 6.71 -8.19 -3.56
N TRP A 185 6.49 -8.62 -4.80
CA TRP A 185 7.08 -8.13 -6.07
C TRP A 185 8.57 -8.37 -6.25
N SER A 186 9.34 -8.41 -5.16
CA SER A 186 10.77 -8.76 -5.13
C SER A 186 11.12 -9.39 -3.78
N SER A 187 12.30 -10.03 -3.69
CA SER A 187 12.87 -10.45 -2.42
C SER A 187 13.27 -9.24 -1.60
N ARG A 188 13.01 -9.26 -0.28
CA ARG A 188 13.29 -8.13 0.62
C ARG A 188 13.88 -8.58 1.95
N ASN A 189 14.69 -7.70 2.54
CA ASN A 189 15.17 -7.85 3.92
C ASN A 189 14.57 -6.74 4.80
N ILE A 190 13.53 -7.07 5.56
CA ILE A 190 12.71 -6.12 6.32
C ILE A 190 12.65 -6.53 7.78
N SER A 191 12.83 -5.57 8.68
CA SER A 191 12.69 -5.78 10.11
C SER A 191 12.21 -4.51 10.82
N GLY A 192 11.68 -4.67 12.04
CA GLY A 192 11.30 -3.54 12.89
C GLY A 192 10.11 -2.73 12.37
N THR A 193 9.32 -3.30 11.45
CA THR A 193 8.14 -2.64 10.89
C THR A 193 6.88 -3.07 11.64
N THR A 194 6.04 -2.09 12.01
CA THR A 194 4.81 -2.31 12.78
C THR A 194 3.60 -1.65 12.11
N VAL A 195 2.47 -2.34 12.16
CA VAL A 195 1.15 -1.80 11.79
C VAL A 195 0.22 -2.03 12.97
N ASP A 196 -0.40 -0.98 13.48
CA ASP A 196 -1.32 -1.06 14.61
C ASP A 196 -2.62 -0.28 14.35
N THR A 197 -3.75 -0.84 14.77
CA THR A 197 -5.07 -0.22 14.59
C THR A 197 -5.35 0.02 13.09
N LEU A 198 -5.57 -1.08 12.36
CA LEU A 198 -5.90 -1.08 10.93
C LEU A 198 -7.37 -1.45 10.73
N ASN A 199 -8.17 -0.51 10.25
CA ASN A 199 -9.59 -0.73 9.95
C ASN A 199 -9.80 -0.82 8.43
N VAL A 200 -10.17 -1.98 7.94
CA VAL A 200 -10.57 -2.20 6.55
C VAL A 200 -12.08 -2.16 6.49
N ILE A 201 -12.64 -1.02 6.15
CA ILE A 201 -14.09 -0.79 6.25
C ILE A 201 -14.87 -1.34 5.06
N HIS A 202 -14.20 -1.50 3.91
CA HIS A 202 -14.82 -2.02 2.69
C HIS A 202 -13.80 -2.71 1.78
N THR A 203 -14.25 -3.77 1.12
CA THR A 203 -13.58 -4.42 -0.02
C THR A 203 -14.63 -4.83 -1.06
N ARG A 204 -14.26 -5.01 -2.33
CA ARG A 204 -15.17 -5.47 -3.41
C ARG A 204 -14.48 -6.31 -4.48
N TYR A 205 -13.60 -7.22 -4.06
CA TYR A 205 -12.87 -8.13 -4.95
C TYR A 205 -13.81 -8.97 -5.83
N ARG A 206 -13.40 -9.17 -7.09
CA ARG A 206 -14.17 -9.96 -8.06
C ARG A 206 -13.79 -11.43 -8.07
N ASP A 207 -12.51 -11.73 -7.88
CA ASP A 207 -11.96 -13.08 -8.00
C ASP A 207 -10.84 -13.30 -6.99
N ALA A 208 -10.55 -14.56 -6.67
CA ALA A 208 -9.34 -14.92 -5.96
C ALA A 208 -8.12 -14.77 -6.89
N ASN A 209 -7.13 -13.99 -6.48
CA ASN A 209 -5.85 -13.86 -7.21
C ASN A 209 -4.63 -14.00 -6.27
N MET A 210 -3.51 -14.51 -6.81
CA MET A 210 -2.21 -14.65 -6.13
C MET A 210 -1.12 -13.78 -6.76
N VAL A 211 -1.26 -13.38 -8.03
CA VAL A 211 -0.37 -12.42 -8.70
C VAL A 211 -0.61 -11.02 -8.15
N VAL A 212 -1.88 -10.66 -7.96
CA VAL A 212 -2.33 -9.45 -7.28
C VAL A 212 -3.18 -9.87 -6.07
N PRO A 213 -2.57 -10.22 -4.92
CA PRO A 213 -3.23 -10.93 -3.83
C PRO A 213 -4.53 -10.28 -3.37
N THR A 214 -5.64 -11.01 -3.48
CA THR A 214 -6.93 -10.55 -2.93
C THR A 214 -7.03 -10.95 -1.45
N ALA A 215 -6.30 -10.23 -0.61
CA ALA A 215 -6.15 -10.52 0.82
C ALA A 215 -5.92 -9.25 1.65
N ILE A 216 -6.05 -9.39 2.96
CA ILE A 216 -5.61 -8.37 3.90
C ILE A 216 -4.08 -8.25 3.86
N ILE A 217 -3.36 -9.36 4.02
CA ILE A 217 -1.88 -9.40 3.97
C ILE A 217 -1.45 -10.21 2.75
N GLY A 218 -0.77 -9.54 1.81
CA GLY A 218 -0.38 -10.11 0.55
C GLY A 218 1.13 -10.09 0.30
N GLY A 219 1.60 -11.08 -0.46
CA GLY A 219 2.92 -11.10 -1.06
C GLY A 219 2.80 -11.54 -2.51
N SER A 220 2.81 -10.58 -3.43
CA SER A 220 2.81 -10.88 -4.87
C SER A 220 4.08 -11.65 -5.28
N PRO A 221 4.02 -12.50 -6.32
CA PRO A 221 5.20 -13.12 -6.92
C PRO A 221 6.15 -12.06 -7.51
N PHE A 222 7.31 -12.48 -8.02
CA PHE A 222 8.22 -11.57 -8.70
C PHE A 222 7.52 -10.82 -9.85
N TYR A 223 7.70 -9.50 -9.87
CA TYR A 223 7.25 -8.67 -10.98
C TYR A 223 8.01 -9.00 -12.28
N MET A 224 9.30 -9.32 -12.16
CA MET A 224 10.17 -9.68 -13.28
C MET A 224 10.38 -11.19 -13.39
N SER A 225 10.44 -11.71 -14.60
CA SER A 225 10.77 -13.11 -14.88
C SER A 225 12.24 -13.43 -14.60
N GLY A 226 12.55 -14.69 -14.29
CA GLY A 226 13.93 -15.18 -14.19
C GLY A 226 14.60 -14.97 -12.83
N ILE A 227 13.85 -14.51 -11.83
CA ILE A 227 14.31 -14.36 -10.44
C ILE A 227 13.79 -15.53 -9.61
N THR A 228 14.63 -15.99 -8.67
CA THR A 228 14.30 -17.08 -7.74
C THR A 228 14.21 -16.56 -6.32
N PRO A 229 13.40 -17.19 -5.44
CA PRO A 229 13.35 -16.84 -4.02
C PRO A 229 14.74 -16.83 -3.37
N ASP A 230 14.98 -15.89 -2.45
CA ASP A 230 16.23 -15.78 -1.68
C ASP A 230 15.98 -16.14 -0.20
N PRO A 231 16.27 -17.38 0.23
CA PRO A 231 16.01 -17.80 1.60
C PRO A 231 16.92 -17.14 2.64
N ASN A 232 18.00 -16.44 2.23
CA ASN A 232 18.90 -15.72 3.12
C ASN A 232 18.35 -14.34 3.52
N GLN A 233 17.38 -13.82 2.78
CA GLN A 233 16.64 -12.62 3.16
C GLN A 233 15.46 -13.00 4.05
N ALA A 234 15.02 -12.05 4.88
CA ALA A 234 13.86 -12.26 5.74
C ALA A 234 12.98 -11.03 5.90
N ILE A 235 11.67 -11.26 6.05
CA ILE A 235 10.71 -10.26 6.50
C ILE A 235 10.30 -10.57 7.95
N SER A 236 10.40 -9.56 8.80
CA SER A 236 9.89 -9.53 10.17
C SER A 236 9.02 -8.28 10.35
N ILE A 237 7.72 -8.52 10.55
CA ILE A 237 6.69 -7.47 10.65
C ILE A 237 5.71 -7.87 11.75
N ARG A 238 5.25 -6.89 12.53
CA ARG A 238 4.14 -7.07 13.47
C ARG A 238 2.91 -6.29 13.01
N VAL A 239 1.77 -6.96 12.95
CA VAL A 239 0.46 -6.36 12.67
C VAL A 239 -0.44 -6.62 13.88
N SER A 240 -0.96 -5.57 14.50
CA SER A 240 -1.84 -5.65 15.66
C SER A 240 -3.13 -4.88 15.48
N ASN A 241 -4.20 -5.34 16.12
CA ASN A 241 -5.48 -4.64 16.21
C ASN A 241 -6.06 -4.34 14.81
N LEU A 242 -6.32 -5.41 14.06
CA LEU A 242 -6.87 -5.35 12.72
C LEU A 242 -8.36 -5.67 12.74
N VAL A 243 -9.18 -4.84 12.10
CA VAL A 243 -10.59 -5.12 11.87
C VAL A 243 -10.88 -5.07 10.37
N CYS A 244 -11.59 -6.07 9.86
CA CYS A 244 -12.15 -6.04 8.51
C CYS A 244 -13.68 -6.15 8.58
N GLU A 245 -14.38 -5.14 8.09
CA GLU A 245 -15.83 -5.04 8.11
C GLU A 245 -16.46 -5.57 6.81
N GLY A 246 -17.67 -6.14 6.94
CA GLY A 246 -18.39 -6.78 5.86
C GLY A 246 -17.83 -8.15 5.45
N PRO A 247 -18.34 -8.74 4.35
CA PRO A 247 -17.84 -10.00 3.84
C PRO A 247 -16.39 -9.86 3.36
N CYS A 248 -15.45 -10.31 4.20
CA CYS A 248 -14.04 -9.98 4.02
C CYS A 248 -13.29 -10.97 3.11
N PRO A 249 -12.21 -10.51 2.46
CA PRO A 249 -11.28 -11.38 1.76
C PRO A 249 -10.46 -12.20 2.75
N SER A 250 -9.62 -13.07 2.21
CA SER A 250 -8.67 -13.85 3.00
C SER A 250 -7.73 -13.02 3.88
N LEU A 251 -7.31 -13.58 5.01
CA LEU A 251 -6.32 -12.95 5.89
C LEU A 251 -4.95 -12.87 5.21
N VAL A 252 -4.43 -13.96 4.67
CA VAL A 252 -3.10 -14.02 4.03
C VAL A 252 -3.11 -14.64 2.64
N ARG A 253 -2.41 -14.02 1.70
CA ARG A 253 -2.06 -14.61 0.39
C ARG A 253 -0.64 -14.25 -0.01
N ILE A 254 0.29 -15.13 0.29
CA ILE A 254 1.73 -14.83 0.22
C ILE A 254 2.39 -15.83 -0.69
N THR A 255 2.97 -15.38 -1.81
CA THR A 255 3.99 -16.11 -2.55
C THR A 255 5.33 -15.89 -1.84
N PRO A 256 5.95 -16.90 -1.22
CA PRO A 256 7.15 -16.67 -0.42
C PRO A 256 8.40 -16.50 -1.30
N LEU A 257 8.84 -15.24 -1.47
CA LEU A 257 10.07 -14.87 -2.21
C LEU A 257 11.32 -14.83 -1.32
N GLN A 258 11.13 -14.84 0.00
CA GLN A 258 12.17 -14.88 1.03
C GLN A 258 11.62 -15.55 2.29
N SER A 259 12.45 -15.72 3.32
CA SER A 259 11.98 -16.18 4.63
C SER A 259 11.06 -15.17 5.32
N TYR A 260 10.10 -15.65 6.11
CA TYR A 260 9.34 -14.87 7.07
C TYR A 260 9.77 -15.33 8.45
N ARG A 261 10.31 -14.40 9.25
CA ARG A 261 10.85 -14.67 10.59
C ARG A 261 10.22 -13.68 11.55
N ASN A 262 9.49 -14.17 12.55
CA ASN A 262 8.64 -13.33 13.39
C ASN A 262 7.68 -12.46 12.56
N LEU A 263 6.87 -13.09 11.71
CA LEU A 263 5.67 -12.46 11.17
C LEU A 263 4.55 -12.62 12.21
N GLU A 264 4.26 -11.55 12.94
CA GLU A 264 3.38 -11.58 14.11
C GLU A 264 2.08 -10.86 13.81
N LEU A 265 0.96 -11.58 13.87
CA LEU A 265 -0.38 -11.07 13.64
C LEU A 265 -1.20 -11.23 14.92
N GLU A 266 -1.68 -10.15 15.52
CA GLU A 266 -2.32 -10.18 16.83
C GLU A 266 -3.61 -9.35 16.85
N ASN A 267 -4.64 -9.84 17.53
CA ASN A 267 -5.94 -9.16 17.66
C ASN A 267 -6.55 -8.84 16.28
N LEU A 268 -6.95 -9.90 15.56
CA LEU A 268 -7.51 -9.81 14.23
C LEU A 268 -9.01 -10.12 14.30
N ALA A 269 -9.86 -9.22 13.82
CA ALA A 269 -11.32 -9.40 13.86
C ALA A 269 -11.94 -9.28 12.47
N PHE A 270 -12.73 -10.29 12.12
CA PHE A 270 -13.59 -10.32 10.94
C PHE A 270 -15.04 -10.47 11.41
N PRO A 271 -15.65 -9.42 12.00
CA PRO A 271 -16.96 -9.50 12.65
C PRO A 271 -18.07 -10.05 11.75
N ASP A 272 -18.07 -9.71 10.46
CA ASP A 272 -19.07 -10.17 9.50
C ASP A 272 -18.64 -11.43 8.72
N GLY A 273 -17.49 -12.00 9.11
CA GLY A 273 -16.97 -13.24 8.58
C GLY A 273 -16.13 -13.11 7.30
N LEU A 274 -15.45 -14.21 6.96
CA LEU A 274 -14.74 -14.36 5.69
C LEU A 274 -15.71 -14.78 4.59
N LEU A 275 -15.47 -14.33 3.36
CA LEU A 275 -16.23 -14.75 2.18
C LEU A 275 -16.17 -16.27 1.97
N LYS A 276 -17.32 -16.93 2.05
CA LYS A 276 -17.52 -18.35 1.71
C LYS A 276 -18.24 -18.44 0.37
N ASN A 277 -17.49 -18.42 -0.72
CA ASN A 277 -18.05 -18.51 -2.07
C ASN A 277 -17.19 -19.43 -2.96
N PRO A 278 -17.73 -19.90 -4.10
CA PRO A 278 -16.98 -20.76 -5.03
C PRO A 278 -15.72 -20.10 -5.61
N LEU A 279 -15.63 -18.76 -5.56
CA LEU A 279 -14.49 -17.99 -6.01
C LEU A 279 -13.31 -18.02 -5.03
N LYS A 280 -13.51 -18.57 -3.81
CA LYS A 280 -12.48 -18.76 -2.78
C LYS A 280 -11.79 -17.47 -2.34
N ILE A 281 -12.46 -16.32 -2.43
CA ILE A 281 -11.88 -15.01 -2.07
C ILE A 281 -11.51 -14.94 -0.57
N GLY A 282 -12.32 -15.55 0.30
CA GLY A 282 -12.04 -15.65 1.74
C GLY A 282 -10.98 -16.67 2.13
N GLN A 283 -10.54 -17.53 1.20
CA GLN A 283 -9.53 -18.56 1.48
C GLN A 283 -8.13 -17.98 1.41
N SER A 284 -7.40 -18.08 2.52
CA SER A 284 -5.98 -17.71 2.62
C SER A 284 -5.11 -18.77 1.94
N TYR A 285 -4.00 -18.36 1.33
CA TYR A 285 -3.12 -19.28 0.58
C TYR A 285 -1.64 -18.93 0.70
N ILE A 286 -0.83 -19.92 1.09
CA ILE A 286 0.63 -19.82 1.16
C ILE A 286 1.22 -21.11 0.56
N PRO A 287 1.68 -21.10 -0.70
CA PRO A 287 2.26 -22.27 -1.35
C PRO A 287 3.67 -22.58 -0.84
N ALA A 288 4.14 -23.82 -1.05
CA ALA A 288 5.52 -24.19 -0.80
C ALA A 288 6.52 -23.32 -1.57
N SER A 289 7.61 -22.96 -0.91
CA SER A 289 8.78 -22.32 -1.50
C SER A 289 10.03 -22.99 -0.91
N PRO A 290 10.83 -23.73 -1.69
CA PRO A 290 11.96 -24.49 -1.18
C PRO A 290 12.98 -23.62 -0.43
N GLY A 291 13.40 -24.08 0.75
CA GLY A 291 14.42 -23.41 1.57
C GLY A 291 13.92 -22.17 2.35
N VAL A 292 12.74 -21.65 2.01
CA VAL A 292 12.11 -20.53 2.72
C VAL A 292 11.51 -21.00 4.05
N VAL A 293 11.64 -20.18 5.10
CA VAL A 293 10.97 -20.39 6.40
C VAL A 293 9.70 -19.56 6.46
N MET A 294 8.63 -20.10 7.06
CA MET A 294 7.40 -19.38 7.35
C MET A 294 7.12 -19.41 8.86
N ASP A 295 7.79 -18.52 9.61
CA ASP A 295 7.55 -18.31 11.04
C ASP A 295 6.48 -17.25 11.25
N LEU A 296 5.23 -17.70 11.09
CA LEU A 296 4.00 -16.94 11.22
C LEU A 296 3.34 -17.25 12.57
N LYS A 297 3.13 -16.23 13.40
CA LYS A 297 2.45 -16.33 14.69
C LYS A 297 1.17 -15.53 14.63
N ILE A 298 0.04 -16.21 14.79
CA ILE A 298 -1.27 -15.57 14.81
C ILE A 298 -1.85 -15.72 16.22
N ALA A 299 -2.26 -14.62 16.83
CA ALA A 299 -2.88 -14.62 18.15
C ALA A 299 -4.20 -13.84 18.13
N ASN A 300 -5.22 -14.32 18.85
CA ASN A 300 -6.51 -13.66 18.98
C ASN A 300 -7.13 -13.29 17.62
N TRP A 301 -7.22 -14.29 16.73
CA TRP A 301 -7.91 -14.17 15.46
C TRP A 301 -9.35 -14.66 15.58
N THR A 302 -10.31 -13.79 15.30
CA THR A 302 -11.74 -14.08 15.33
C THR A 302 -12.40 -13.89 13.97
N VAL A 303 -13.34 -14.78 13.64
CA VAL A 303 -14.18 -14.74 12.43
C VAL A 303 -15.62 -14.94 12.85
N GLY A 304 -16.50 -13.97 12.62
CA GLY A 304 -17.88 -14.03 13.12
C GLY A 304 -18.00 -14.01 14.64
N GLY A 305 -16.95 -13.56 15.36
CA GLY A 305 -16.86 -13.60 16.82
C GLY A 305 -16.27 -14.88 17.41
N ASP A 306 -16.11 -15.94 16.61
CA ASP A 306 -15.50 -17.19 17.05
C ASP A 306 -13.98 -17.19 16.85
N HIS A 307 -13.24 -17.75 17.81
CA HIS A 307 -11.78 -17.87 17.71
C HIS A 307 -11.38 -18.92 16.66
N VAL A 308 -10.43 -18.53 15.81
CA VAL A 308 -9.66 -19.47 15.00
C VAL A 308 -8.51 -20.02 15.84
N THR A 309 -8.31 -21.33 15.75
CA THR A 309 -7.38 -22.12 16.54
C THR A 309 -6.72 -23.18 15.65
N MET A 310 -5.77 -23.93 16.21
CA MET A 310 -5.16 -25.08 15.51
C MET A 310 -6.17 -26.19 15.15
N ASP A 311 -7.37 -26.21 15.74
CA ASP A 311 -8.39 -27.23 15.45
C ASP A 311 -9.33 -26.85 14.30
N ASN A 312 -9.44 -25.56 13.96
CA ASN A 312 -10.42 -25.06 12.98
C ASN A 312 -9.84 -24.04 11.97
N PHE A 313 -8.52 -23.97 11.82
CA PHE A 313 -7.88 -23.06 10.86
C PHE A 313 -8.03 -23.51 9.40
N GLN A 314 -8.27 -24.79 9.14
CA GLN A 314 -8.06 -25.44 7.85
C GLN A 314 -8.90 -24.81 6.74
N SER A 315 -8.49 -25.04 5.49
CA SER A 315 -9.08 -24.43 4.30
C SER A 315 -10.60 -24.60 4.13
N ASP A 316 -11.17 -25.67 4.69
CA ASP A 316 -12.58 -26.03 4.67
C ASP A 316 -13.29 -25.71 6.01
N SER A 317 -12.60 -25.07 6.95
CA SER A 317 -13.07 -24.72 8.28
C SER A 317 -13.18 -23.20 8.49
N LEU A 318 -13.30 -22.76 9.75
CA LEU A 318 -13.55 -21.36 10.11
C LEU A 318 -12.46 -20.41 9.56
N GLY A 319 -11.19 -20.77 9.73
CA GLY A 319 -10.07 -19.91 9.34
C GLY A 319 -9.80 -19.84 7.84
N GLN A 320 -10.25 -20.84 7.06
CA GLN A 320 -9.96 -20.96 5.63
C GLN A 320 -8.46 -20.78 5.28
N LEU A 321 -7.55 -21.20 6.16
CA LEU A 321 -6.11 -21.07 5.99
C LEU A 321 -5.53 -22.29 5.28
N ASN A 322 -5.19 -22.11 4.00
CA ASN A 322 -4.47 -23.09 3.20
C ASN A 322 -2.98 -22.75 3.13
N ILE A 323 -2.27 -23.09 4.20
CA ILE A 323 -0.80 -23.01 4.27
C ILE A 323 -0.20 -24.37 3.92
N ASP A 324 0.81 -24.37 3.07
CA ASP A 324 1.46 -25.61 2.62
C ASP A 324 2.03 -26.43 3.79
N VAL A 325 1.88 -27.75 3.71
CA VAL A 325 2.28 -28.70 4.76
C VAL A 325 3.78 -28.67 5.05
N SER A 326 4.62 -28.26 4.09
CA SER A 326 6.07 -28.10 4.29
C SER A 326 6.42 -27.07 5.38
N TYR A 327 5.49 -26.18 5.73
CA TYR A 327 5.66 -25.20 6.81
C TYR A 327 5.13 -25.67 8.17
N TRP A 328 4.57 -26.89 8.27
CA TRP A 328 4.04 -27.40 9.54
C TRP A 328 5.08 -27.37 10.67
N GLY A 329 4.66 -26.92 11.86
CA GLY A 329 5.54 -26.73 13.02
C GLY A 329 6.45 -25.51 12.94
N LYS A 330 6.32 -24.66 11.91
CA LYS A 330 6.99 -23.35 11.82
C LYS A 330 6.08 -22.19 12.13
N TRP A 331 4.77 -22.37 12.07
CA TRP A 331 3.76 -21.36 12.38
C TRP A 331 2.84 -21.83 13.50
N SER A 332 2.07 -20.89 14.09
CA SER A 332 1.11 -21.20 15.16
C SER A 332 -0.08 -20.26 15.13
N ILE A 333 -1.22 -20.75 15.63
CA ILE A 333 -2.40 -19.96 15.98
C ILE A 333 -2.70 -20.18 17.46
N THR A 334 -2.83 -19.10 18.23
CA THR A 334 -3.29 -19.13 19.62
C THR A 334 -4.54 -18.28 19.80
N PRO A 335 -5.46 -18.67 20.71
CA PRO A 335 -6.66 -17.90 21.00
C PRO A 335 -6.39 -16.47 21.46
#